data_AF-A0A1Y5U088-F1
#
_entry.id   AF-A0A1Y5U088-F1
#
_cell.length_a   1.000
_cell.length_b   1.000
_cell.length_c   1.000
_cell.angle_alpha   90.00
_cell.angle_beta   90.00
_cell.angle_gamma   90.00
#
_symmetry.space_group_name_H-M   'P 1'
#
loop_
_entity.id
_entity.type
_entity.pdbx_description
1 polymer ?
#
loop_
_entity_poly.entity_id
_entity_poly.type
_entity_poly.pdbx_seq_one_letter_code
_entity_poly.pdbx_strand_id
1 'polypeptide(L)'
;MNIPDLDATTAARALARLVPGAAFGLSRAPGGPLVLDWQGPGAAPALAAIQGAALAERRATAATAAGAFAAGIRGIWVTDGKELVYEQKRREAEAWQAAVAAAVVPDLADHPFMAGRAARLGRTGDEVAAEWLGRTAFLAAIGPLIEGLYEEAVDRIAAAADIQAVEAILAALAGVAAQARTIDTTAEAAAQVGAFAAIAAAVVWP
;
A
#
# COMPACT_ATOMS: atom_id res chain seq x y z
N MET A 1 -35.05 8.54 -7.25
CA MET A 1 -34.07 8.56 -6.14
C MET A 1 -32.66 8.73 -6.70
N ASN A 2 -31.77 9.46 -6.01
CA ASN A 2 -30.42 9.77 -6.48
C ASN A 2 -29.41 8.77 -5.89
N ILE A 3 -28.73 7.98 -6.72
CA ILE A 3 -27.72 7.02 -6.28
C ILE A 3 -26.36 7.56 -6.73
N PRO A 4 -25.62 8.29 -5.87
CA PRO A 4 -24.30 8.77 -6.23
C PRO A 4 -23.35 7.58 -6.45
N ASP A 5 -22.53 7.69 -7.50
CA ASP A 5 -21.36 6.83 -7.79
C ASP A 5 -21.60 5.37 -8.21
N LEU A 6 -22.83 4.96 -8.49
CA LEU A 6 -23.10 3.68 -9.16
C LEU A 6 -23.08 3.86 -10.68
N ASP A 7 -22.15 3.19 -11.35
CA ASP A 7 -22.19 2.99 -12.79
C ASP A 7 -23.55 2.37 -13.18
N ALA A 8 -24.21 2.94 -14.19
CA ALA A 8 -25.54 2.54 -14.63
C ALA A 8 -25.65 1.04 -14.97
N THR A 9 -24.55 0.44 -15.42
CA THR A 9 -24.42 -0.98 -15.78
C THR A 9 -24.46 -1.88 -14.56
N THR A 10 -23.82 -1.46 -13.46
CA THR A 10 -23.82 -2.20 -12.19
C THR A 10 -25.18 -2.10 -11.51
N ALA A 11 -25.78 -0.90 -11.48
CA ALA A 11 -27.14 -0.70 -10.99
C ALA A 11 -28.16 -1.57 -11.76
N ALA A 12 -28.09 -1.55 -13.09
CA ALA A 12 -28.99 -2.35 -13.94
C ALA A 12 -28.81 -3.87 -13.74
N ARG A 13 -27.57 -4.35 -13.60
CA ARG A 13 -27.30 -5.78 -13.34
C ARG A 13 -27.79 -6.23 -11.97
N ALA A 14 -27.63 -5.42 -10.93
CA ALA A 14 -28.15 -5.72 -9.60
C ALA A 14 -29.70 -5.76 -9.59
N LEU A 15 -30.34 -4.77 -10.22
CA LEU A 15 -31.80 -4.70 -10.35
C LEU A 15 -32.39 -5.87 -11.11
N ALA A 16 -31.80 -6.25 -12.24
CA ALA A 16 -32.27 -7.37 -13.06
C ALA A 16 -32.23 -8.73 -12.32
N ARG A 17 -31.33 -8.89 -11.33
CA ARG A 17 -31.23 -10.10 -10.51
C ARG A 17 -32.21 -10.13 -9.35
N LEU A 18 -32.52 -8.97 -8.77
CA LEU A 18 -33.29 -8.90 -7.52
C LEU A 18 -34.80 -8.95 -7.74
N VAL A 19 -35.32 -8.41 -8.85
CA VAL A 19 -36.77 -8.37 -9.11
C VAL A 19 -37.08 -8.73 -10.56
N PRO A 20 -37.14 -10.03 -10.89
CA PRO A 20 -37.56 -10.48 -12.22
C PRO A 20 -38.97 -9.92 -12.53
N GLY A 21 -39.09 -9.14 -13.61
CA GLY A 21 -40.37 -8.61 -14.10
C GLY A 21 -40.82 -7.27 -13.53
N ALA A 22 -40.04 -6.60 -12.67
CA ALA A 22 -40.32 -5.22 -12.29
C ALA A 22 -39.99 -4.24 -13.43
N ALA A 23 -40.92 -3.33 -13.72
CA ALA A 23 -40.68 -2.21 -14.62
C ALA A 23 -39.98 -1.08 -13.84
N PHE A 24 -38.75 -0.74 -14.21
CA PHE A 24 -38.03 0.39 -13.64
C PHE A 24 -37.84 1.47 -14.70
N GLY A 25 -38.08 2.73 -14.33
CA GLY A 25 -37.67 3.88 -15.13
C GLY A 25 -36.22 4.24 -14.80
N LEU A 26 -35.33 4.18 -15.79
CA LEU A 26 -34.03 4.84 -15.73
C LEU A 26 -34.13 6.16 -16.48
N SER A 27 -33.90 7.27 -15.78
CA SER A 27 -33.81 8.58 -16.40
C SER A 27 -32.49 9.24 -16.04
N ARG A 28 -31.91 10.00 -16.97
CA ARG A 28 -30.71 10.80 -16.73
C ARG A 28 -30.90 12.16 -17.38
N ALA A 29 -30.89 13.23 -16.59
CA ALA A 29 -30.80 14.57 -17.14
C ALA A 29 -29.41 14.79 -17.78
N PRO A 30 -29.27 15.63 -18.82
CA PRO A 30 -27.95 15.94 -19.39
C PRO A 30 -26.99 16.43 -18.30
N GLY A 31 -25.84 15.75 -18.15
CA GLY A 31 -24.86 16.04 -17.10
C GLY A 31 -25.27 15.67 -15.67
N GLY A 32 -26.48 15.14 -15.47
CA GLY A 32 -27.01 14.75 -14.16
C GLY A 32 -26.73 13.28 -13.79
N PRO A 33 -27.01 12.91 -12.54
CA PRO A 33 -26.93 11.54 -12.08
C PRO A 33 -28.06 10.67 -12.66
N LEU A 34 -27.84 9.35 -12.67
CA LEU A 34 -28.87 8.39 -13.03
C LEU A 34 -29.94 8.37 -11.94
N VAL A 35 -31.19 8.65 -12.31
CA VAL A 35 -32.33 8.61 -11.41
C VAL A 35 -33.09 7.31 -11.66
N LEU A 36 -33.15 6.47 -10.63
CA LEU A 36 -34.08 5.37 -10.56
C LEU A 36 -35.44 5.92 -10.15
N ASP A 37 -36.44 5.81 -11.03
CA ASP A 37 -37.82 6.09 -10.68
C ASP A 37 -38.54 4.75 -10.42
N TRP A 38 -38.68 4.44 -9.13
CA TRP A 38 -39.37 3.25 -8.66
C TRP A 38 -40.28 3.63 -7.50
N GLN A 39 -41.59 3.49 -7.72
CA GLN A 39 -42.63 3.86 -6.74
C GLN A 39 -43.50 2.67 -6.29
N GLY A 40 -43.04 1.44 -6.48
CA GLY A 40 -43.79 0.24 -6.13
C GLY A 40 -43.60 -0.22 -4.68
N PRO A 41 -44.54 -1.01 -4.11
CA PRO A 41 -44.31 -1.72 -2.85
C PRO A 41 -43.04 -2.58 -2.98
N GLY A 42 -42.12 -2.46 -2.02
CA GLY A 42 -40.82 -3.13 -2.05
C GLY A 42 -39.65 -2.29 -2.58
N ALA A 43 -39.86 -1.03 -2.99
CA ALA A 43 -38.77 -0.15 -3.44
C ALA A 43 -37.69 0.07 -2.38
N ALA A 44 -38.07 0.27 -1.11
CA ALA A 44 -37.13 0.48 -0.01
C ALA A 44 -36.22 -0.74 0.28
N PRO A 45 -36.74 -1.97 0.51
CA PRO A 45 -35.88 -3.13 0.75
C PRO A 45 -35.00 -3.48 -0.45
N ALA A 46 -35.49 -3.26 -1.67
CA ALA A 46 -34.70 -3.53 -2.86
C ALA A 46 -33.59 -2.48 -3.10
N LEU A 47 -33.85 -1.21 -2.78
CA LEU A 47 -32.79 -0.20 -2.74
C LEU A 47 -31.70 -0.59 -1.74
N ALA A 48 -32.09 -1.00 -0.52
CA ALA A 48 -31.13 -1.44 0.50
C ALA A 48 -30.29 -2.63 -0.01
N ALA A 49 -30.91 -3.57 -0.72
CA ALA A 49 -30.20 -4.68 -1.34
C ALA A 49 -29.21 -4.23 -2.44
N ILE A 50 -29.59 -3.27 -3.28
CA ILE A 50 -28.71 -2.70 -4.33
C ILE A 50 -27.52 -1.98 -3.68
N GLN A 51 -27.77 -1.15 -2.67
CA GLN A 51 -26.74 -0.44 -1.93
C GLN A 51 -25.78 -1.41 -1.24
N GLY A 52 -26.31 -2.46 -0.60
CA GLY A 52 -25.51 -3.52 0.02
C GLY A 52 -24.63 -4.27 -0.99
N ALA A 53 -25.17 -4.61 -2.17
CA ALA A 53 -24.42 -5.26 -3.24
C ALA A 53 -23.29 -4.37 -3.79
N ALA A 54 -23.58 -3.09 -4.03
CA ALA A 54 -22.59 -2.13 -4.51
C ALA A 54 -21.48 -1.88 -3.49
N LEU A 55 -21.82 -1.79 -2.19
CA LEU A 55 -20.84 -1.71 -1.12
C LEU A 55 -19.94 -2.96 -1.09
N ALA A 56 -20.52 -4.16 -1.19
CA ALA A 56 -19.77 -5.41 -1.20
C ALA A 56 -18.78 -5.48 -2.39
N GLU A 57 -19.22 -5.12 -3.59
CA GLU A 57 -18.36 -5.05 -4.78
C GLU A 57 -17.24 -4.02 -4.61
N ARG A 58 -17.57 -2.85 -4.05
CA ARG A 58 -16.58 -1.80 -3.83
C ARG A 58 -15.53 -2.22 -2.81
N ARG A 59 -15.92 -2.86 -1.71
CA ARG A 59 -15.01 -3.42 -0.70
C ARG A 59 -14.07 -4.47 -1.32
N ALA A 60 -14.58 -5.36 -2.16
CA ALA A 60 -13.75 -6.37 -2.86
C ALA A 60 -12.70 -5.72 -3.79
N THR A 61 -13.12 -4.70 -4.56
CA THR A 61 -12.22 -3.93 -5.43
C THR A 61 -11.17 -3.18 -4.59
N ALA A 62 -11.57 -2.58 -3.48
CA ALA A 62 -10.69 -1.84 -2.57
C ALA A 62 -9.66 -2.76 -1.89
N ALA A 63 -10.04 -3.98 -1.48
CA ALA A 63 -9.12 -4.95 -0.92
C ALA A 63 -8.03 -5.36 -1.92
N THR A 64 -8.38 -5.51 -3.20
CA THR A 64 -7.41 -5.74 -4.28
C THR A 64 -6.45 -4.54 -4.44
N ALA A 65 -7.00 -3.32 -4.38
CA ALA A 65 -6.19 -2.10 -4.44
C ALA A 65 -5.25 -1.94 -3.23
N ALA A 66 -5.67 -2.32 -2.02
CA ALA A 66 -4.81 -2.35 -0.84
C ALA A 66 -3.63 -3.33 -0.99
N GLY A 67 -3.88 -4.50 -1.59
CA GLY A 67 -2.81 -5.45 -1.92
C GLY A 67 -1.83 -4.88 -2.96
N ALA A 68 -2.34 -4.20 -3.99
CA ALA A 68 -1.50 -3.52 -4.98
C ALA A 68 -0.69 -2.37 -4.38
N PHE A 69 -1.26 -1.64 -3.41
CA PHE A 69 -0.54 -0.63 -2.62
C PHE A 69 0.65 -1.27 -1.88
N ALA A 70 0.42 -2.33 -1.12
CA ALA A 70 1.48 -2.99 -0.35
C ALA A 70 2.61 -3.48 -1.27
N ALA A 71 2.26 -4.16 -2.36
CA ALA A 71 3.23 -4.60 -3.36
C ALA A 71 3.98 -3.43 -4.01
N GLY A 72 3.28 -2.35 -4.36
CA GLY A 72 3.89 -1.15 -4.94
C GLY A 72 4.88 -0.47 -4.00
N ILE A 73 4.58 -0.44 -2.70
CA ILE A 73 5.45 0.13 -1.68
C ILE A 73 6.68 -0.75 -1.44
N ARG A 74 6.50 -2.07 -1.31
CA ARG A 74 7.63 -3.02 -1.24
C ARG A 74 8.55 -2.85 -2.46
N GLY A 75 7.97 -2.74 -3.66
CA GLY A 75 8.71 -2.58 -4.92
C GLY A 75 9.56 -1.30 -5.02
N ILE A 76 9.34 -0.28 -4.19
CA ILE A 76 10.19 0.92 -4.14
C ILE A 76 11.57 0.58 -3.54
N TRP A 77 11.60 -0.27 -2.51
CA TRP A 77 12.78 -0.49 -1.68
C TRP A 77 13.37 -1.89 -1.80
N VAL A 78 12.53 -2.88 -2.10
CA VAL A 78 12.89 -4.27 -2.25
C VAL A 78 12.73 -4.65 -3.72
N THR A 79 13.75 -5.30 -4.27
CA THR A 79 13.63 -5.97 -5.55
C THR A 79 13.39 -7.44 -5.28
N ASP A 80 12.23 -7.95 -5.69
CA ASP A 80 11.88 -9.36 -5.56
C ASP A 80 12.97 -10.25 -6.15
N GLY A 81 13.31 -11.32 -5.43
CA GLY A 81 14.32 -12.30 -5.83
C GLY A 81 15.76 -11.83 -5.62
N LYS A 82 15.99 -10.69 -4.95
CA LYS A 82 17.33 -10.20 -4.58
C LYS A 82 17.61 -10.23 -3.08
N GLU A 83 16.77 -10.89 -2.30
CA GLU A 83 16.88 -10.99 -0.84
C GLU A 83 18.23 -11.60 -0.45
N LEU A 84 18.64 -12.65 -1.14
CA LEU A 84 19.95 -13.29 -0.93
C LEU A 84 21.13 -12.35 -1.22
N VAL A 85 21.00 -11.45 -2.19
CA VAL A 85 22.04 -10.46 -2.50
C VAL A 85 22.12 -9.40 -1.41
N TYR A 86 20.99 -8.94 -0.86
CA TYR A 86 20.98 -8.01 0.26
C TYR A 86 21.56 -8.65 1.53
N GLU A 87 21.25 -9.93 1.76
CA GLU A 87 21.80 -10.69 2.87
C GLU A 87 23.32 -10.89 2.74
N GLN A 88 23.83 -11.19 1.55
CA GLN A 88 25.28 -11.27 1.31
C GLN A 88 25.98 -9.93 1.55
N LYS A 89 25.39 -8.82 1.08
CA LYS A 89 25.89 -7.47 1.36
C LYS A 89 25.91 -7.15 2.86
N ARG A 90 24.85 -7.52 3.59
CA ARG A 90 24.79 -7.38 5.05
C ARG A 90 25.95 -8.12 5.71
N ARG A 91 26.16 -9.39 5.36
CA ARG A 91 27.23 -10.22 5.92
C ARG A 91 28.63 -9.66 5.64
N GLU A 92 28.89 -9.17 4.43
CA GLU A 92 30.17 -8.51 4.12
C GLU A 92 30.39 -7.28 5.01
N ALA A 93 29.37 -6.42 5.15
CA ALA A 93 29.44 -5.23 5.98
C ALA A 93 29.63 -5.56 7.48
N GLU A 94 28.97 -6.61 7.98
CA GLU A 94 29.15 -7.10 9.35
C GLU A 94 30.55 -7.65 9.58
N ALA A 95 31.07 -8.44 8.63
CA ALA A 95 32.43 -8.97 8.70
C ALA A 95 33.48 -7.85 8.69
N TRP A 96 33.29 -6.83 7.85
CA TRP A 96 34.13 -5.64 7.82
C TRP A 96 34.13 -4.92 9.18
N GLN A 97 32.95 -4.60 9.72
CA GLN A 97 32.82 -3.92 11.01
C GLN A 97 33.39 -4.73 12.16
N ALA A 98 33.23 -6.07 12.14
CA ALA A 98 33.83 -6.95 13.13
C ALA A 98 35.37 -6.92 13.10
N ALA A 99 35.98 -6.88 11.91
CA ALA A 99 37.43 -6.74 11.76
C ALA A 99 37.92 -5.39 12.29
N VAL A 100 37.25 -4.29 11.92
CA VAL A 100 37.56 -2.94 12.41
C VAL A 100 37.44 -2.85 13.93
N ALA A 101 36.36 -3.41 14.51
CA ALA A 101 36.16 -3.46 15.96
C ALA A 101 37.24 -4.27 16.69
N ALA A 102 37.81 -5.29 16.04
CA ALA A 102 38.93 -6.07 16.53
C ALA A 102 40.30 -5.40 16.28
N ALA A 103 40.32 -4.14 15.82
CA ALA A 103 41.51 -3.38 15.44
C ALA A 103 42.35 -4.06 14.33
N VAL A 104 41.71 -4.88 13.50
CA VAL A 104 42.29 -5.43 12.27
C VAL A 104 41.92 -4.50 11.11
N VAL A 105 42.86 -4.23 10.20
CA VAL A 105 42.58 -3.50 8.97
C VAL A 105 42.08 -4.50 7.92
N PRO A 106 40.77 -4.56 7.61
CA PRO A 106 40.25 -5.47 6.59
C PRO A 106 40.70 -5.05 5.19
N ASP A 107 40.96 -6.03 4.32
CA ASP A 107 41.21 -5.79 2.90
C ASP A 107 39.88 -5.77 2.15
N LEU A 108 39.62 -4.68 1.44
CA LEU A 108 38.39 -4.52 0.66
C LEU A 108 38.28 -5.58 -0.45
N ALA A 109 39.41 -6.13 -0.93
CA ALA A 109 39.42 -7.21 -1.91
C ALA A 109 38.72 -8.49 -1.42
N ASP A 110 38.67 -8.73 -0.10
CA ASP A 110 37.98 -9.88 0.50
C ASP A 110 36.45 -9.69 0.58
N HIS A 111 35.96 -8.47 0.26
CA HIS A 111 34.56 -8.08 0.31
C HIS A 111 34.10 -7.58 -1.08
N PRO A 112 33.86 -8.49 -2.05
CA PRO A 112 33.67 -8.13 -3.45
C PRO A 112 32.49 -7.20 -3.71
N PHE A 113 31.37 -7.34 -2.98
CA PHE A 113 30.30 -6.37 -3.14
C PHE A 113 30.75 -5.00 -2.63
N MET A 114 31.38 -4.94 -1.45
CA MET A 114 31.81 -3.68 -0.83
C MET A 114 32.83 -2.97 -1.72
N ALA A 115 33.83 -3.70 -2.22
CA ALA A 115 34.82 -3.21 -3.17
C ALA A 115 34.17 -2.57 -4.40
N GLY A 116 33.21 -3.28 -5.02
CA GLY A 116 32.49 -2.77 -6.18
C GLY A 116 31.73 -1.47 -5.88
N ARG A 117 31.11 -1.34 -4.70
CA ARG A 117 30.38 -0.12 -4.33
C ARG A 117 31.31 1.03 -3.95
N ALA A 118 32.36 0.75 -3.18
CA ALA A 118 33.39 1.70 -2.78
C ALA A 118 34.07 2.33 -4.01
N ALA A 119 34.53 1.49 -4.94
CA ALA A 119 35.17 1.94 -6.19
C ALA A 119 34.21 2.79 -7.05
N ARG A 120 32.95 2.37 -7.18
CA ARG A 120 31.96 3.10 -7.98
C ARG A 120 31.59 4.46 -7.39
N LEU A 121 31.56 4.58 -6.06
CA LEU A 121 31.10 5.79 -5.37
C LEU A 121 32.24 6.65 -4.83
N GLY A 122 33.51 6.22 -4.95
CA GLY A 122 34.66 6.89 -4.35
C GLY A 122 34.58 6.93 -2.81
N ARG A 123 34.08 5.85 -2.20
CA ARG A 123 33.85 5.73 -0.75
C ARG A 123 34.81 4.74 -0.11
N THR A 124 35.05 4.89 1.18
CA THR A 124 35.78 3.94 2.02
C THR A 124 34.95 2.69 2.32
N GLY A 125 35.61 1.61 2.76
CA GLY A 125 34.90 0.41 3.23
C GLY A 125 34.00 0.68 4.43
N ASP A 126 34.43 1.56 5.36
CA ASP A 126 33.62 1.95 6.52
C ASP A 126 32.32 2.66 6.12
N GLU A 127 32.40 3.61 5.20
CA GLU A 127 31.20 4.31 4.68
C GLU A 127 30.24 3.34 3.98
N VAL A 128 30.77 2.38 3.21
CA VAL A 128 29.94 1.37 2.52
C VAL A 128 29.30 0.40 3.52
N ALA A 129 30.06 -0.04 4.53
CA ALA A 129 29.55 -0.93 5.58
C ALA A 129 28.43 -0.25 6.36
N ALA A 130 28.65 0.98 6.83
CA ALA A 130 27.63 1.76 7.53
C ALA A 130 26.37 1.96 6.68
N GLU A 131 26.53 2.28 5.39
CA GLU A 131 25.41 2.43 4.46
C GLU A 131 24.57 1.15 4.37
N TRP A 132 25.22 -0.02 4.23
CA TRP A 132 24.50 -1.28 4.05
C TRP A 132 23.85 -1.80 5.31
N LEU A 133 24.50 -1.65 6.46
CA LEU A 133 23.89 -1.99 7.75
C LEU A 133 22.67 -1.10 8.01
N GLY A 134 22.78 0.20 7.73
CA GLY A 134 21.65 1.12 7.81
C GLY A 134 20.49 0.71 6.88
N ARG A 135 20.78 0.49 5.59
CA ARG A 135 19.76 0.05 4.62
C ARG A 135 19.10 -1.27 5.00
N THR A 136 19.86 -2.25 5.47
CA THR A 136 19.31 -3.57 5.83
C THR A 136 18.47 -3.50 7.11
N ALA A 137 18.87 -2.69 8.10
CA ALA A 137 18.05 -2.40 9.27
C ALA A 137 16.73 -1.69 8.88
N PHE A 138 16.79 -0.70 7.99
CA PHE A 138 15.61 -0.05 7.44
C PHE A 138 14.67 -1.06 6.77
N LEU A 139 15.20 -1.89 5.86
CA LEU A 139 14.41 -2.89 5.13
C LEU A 139 13.78 -3.93 6.06
N ALA A 140 14.50 -4.37 7.09
CA ALA A 140 13.98 -5.30 8.09
C ALA A 140 12.83 -4.69 8.91
N ALA A 141 12.87 -3.39 9.17
CA ALA A 141 11.83 -2.68 9.92
C ALA A 141 10.62 -2.29 9.05
N ILE A 142 10.85 -1.90 7.79
CA ILE A 142 9.78 -1.39 6.93
C ILE A 142 8.81 -2.49 6.47
N GLY A 143 9.31 -3.71 6.27
CA GLY A 143 8.49 -4.86 5.83
C GLY A 143 7.28 -5.11 6.73
N PRO A 144 7.49 -5.36 8.04
CA PRO A 144 6.40 -5.53 9.00
C PRO A 144 5.43 -4.34 9.07
N LEU A 145 5.92 -3.11 8.92
CA LEU A 145 5.06 -1.92 8.89
C LEU A 145 4.14 -1.90 7.66
N ILE A 146 4.65 -2.29 6.49
CA ILE A 146 3.85 -2.39 5.27
C ILE A 146 2.78 -3.49 5.41
N GLU A 147 3.13 -4.65 5.98
CA GLU A 147 2.15 -5.72 6.23
C GLU A 147 1.07 -5.28 7.21
N GLY A 148 1.45 -4.67 8.34
CA GLY A 148 0.47 -4.18 9.32
C GLY A 148 -0.48 -3.14 8.74
N LEU A 149 0.04 -2.22 7.90
CA LEU A 149 -0.77 -1.26 7.17
C LEU A 149 -1.75 -1.92 6.19
N TYR A 150 -1.31 -2.99 5.50
CA TYR A 150 -2.14 -3.73 4.57
C TYR A 150 -3.26 -4.48 5.30
N GLU A 151 -2.94 -5.25 6.34
CA GLU A 151 -3.90 -6.02 7.12
C GLU A 151 -4.96 -5.11 7.73
N GLU A 152 -4.54 -4.03 8.39
CA GLU A 152 -5.45 -3.04 8.98
C GLU A 152 -6.33 -2.37 7.93
N ALA A 153 -5.78 -2.02 6.75
CA ALA A 153 -6.58 -1.45 5.68
C ALA A 153 -7.64 -2.43 5.16
N VAL A 154 -7.30 -3.71 5.02
CA VAL A 154 -8.25 -4.76 4.62
C VAL A 154 -9.37 -4.90 5.66
N ASP A 155 -9.04 -4.91 6.95
CA ASP A 155 -10.01 -4.98 8.04
C ASP A 155 -10.95 -3.77 8.06
N ARG A 156 -10.39 -2.56 7.91
CA ARG A 156 -11.17 -1.32 7.84
C ARG A 156 -12.07 -1.27 6.60
N ILE A 157 -11.59 -1.73 5.44
CA ILE A 157 -12.40 -1.85 4.22
C ILE A 157 -13.55 -2.83 4.44
N ALA A 158 -13.29 -3.98 5.07
CA ALA A 158 -14.31 -4.97 5.38
C ALA A 158 -15.39 -4.42 6.33
N ALA A 159 -15.00 -3.59 7.30
CA ALA A 159 -15.89 -2.96 8.28
C ALA A 159 -16.60 -1.68 7.79
N ALA A 160 -16.15 -1.06 6.70
CA ALA A 160 -16.61 0.26 6.24
C ALA A 160 -18.11 0.32 5.95
N ALA A 161 -18.88 1.13 6.68
CA ALA A 161 -20.35 1.14 6.63
C ALA A 161 -20.95 1.57 5.27
N ASP A 162 -20.20 2.30 4.46
CA ASP A 162 -20.63 2.84 3.18
C ASP A 162 -19.45 3.00 2.20
N ILE A 163 -19.77 3.40 0.96
CA ILE A 163 -18.77 3.58 -0.11
C ILE A 163 -17.82 4.73 0.23
N GLN A 164 -18.30 5.81 0.87
CA GLN A 164 -17.48 6.98 1.19
C GLN A 164 -16.37 6.63 2.19
N ALA A 165 -16.68 5.79 3.19
CA ALA A 165 -15.70 5.25 4.11
C ALA A 165 -14.63 4.41 3.39
N VAL A 166 -15.02 3.61 2.39
CA VAL A 166 -14.06 2.86 1.56
C VAL A 166 -13.15 3.80 0.76
N GLU A 167 -13.70 4.83 0.12
CA GLU A 167 -12.91 5.81 -0.62
C GLU A 167 -11.93 6.59 0.27
N ALA A 168 -12.36 6.96 1.48
CA ALA A 168 -11.50 7.64 2.44
C ALA A 168 -10.28 6.79 2.81
N ILE A 169 -10.46 5.48 3.03
CA ILE A 169 -9.36 4.54 3.31
C ILE A 169 -8.41 4.45 2.11
N LEU A 170 -8.93 4.37 0.88
CA LEU A 170 -8.09 4.31 -0.32
C LEU A 170 -7.32 5.61 -0.56
N ALA A 171 -7.94 6.77 -0.33
CA ALA A 171 -7.26 8.06 -0.41
C ALA A 171 -6.13 8.17 0.62
N ALA A 172 -6.38 7.67 1.84
CA ALA A 172 -5.38 7.51 2.89
C ALA A 172 -4.17 6.68 2.41
N LEU A 173 -4.41 5.45 1.91
CA LEU A 173 -3.34 4.60 1.36
C LEU A 173 -2.56 5.28 0.23
N ALA A 174 -3.26 5.98 -0.68
CA ALA A 174 -2.61 6.72 -1.76
C ALA A 174 -1.70 7.85 -1.22
N GLY A 175 -2.12 8.53 -0.14
CA GLY A 175 -1.31 9.53 0.56
C GLY A 175 -0.03 8.94 1.15
N VAL A 176 -0.12 7.79 1.84
CA VAL A 176 1.05 7.06 2.34
C VAL A 176 1.98 6.69 1.19
N ALA A 177 1.43 6.19 0.08
CA ALA A 177 2.25 5.81 -1.08
C ALA A 177 2.99 6.98 -1.73
N ALA A 178 2.36 8.15 -1.77
CA ALA A 178 3.00 9.35 -2.28
C ALA A 178 4.17 9.77 -1.38
N GLN A 179 3.99 9.73 -0.06
CA GLN A 179 5.04 10.12 0.90
C GLN A 179 6.17 9.09 0.99
N ALA A 180 5.87 7.80 0.88
CA ALA A 180 6.87 6.74 0.80
C ALA A 180 7.92 7.01 -0.29
N ARG A 181 7.47 7.51 -1.46
CA ARG A 181 8.36 7.84 -2.59
C ARG A 181 9.27 9.03 -2.33
N THR A 182 9.01 9.86 -1.31
CA THR A 182 9.86 10.99 -0.95
C THR A 182 10.91 10.63 0.10
N ILE A 183 10.90 9.41 0.63
CA ILE A 183 11.89 8.95 1.61
C ILE A 183 13.22 8.72 0.90
N ASP A 184 14.20 9.57 1.22
CA ASP A 184 15.57 9.42 0.76
C ASP A 184 16.28 8.32 1.55
N THR A 185 16.43 7.13 0.95
CA THR A 185 17.13 5.97 1.54
C THR A 185 18.63 6.16 1.82
N THR A 186 19.20 7.34 1.55
CA THR A 186 20.60 7.67 1.84
C THR A 186 20.80 8.39 3.17
N ALA A 187 19.73 8.86 3.82
CA ALA A 187 19.78 9.42 5.18
C ALA A 187 19.80 8.31 6.26
N GLU A 188 19.86 8.70 7.54
CA GLU A 188 19.92 7.76 8.68
C GLU A 188 18.64 6.90 8.77
N ALA A 189 18.81 5.58 8.69
CA ALA A 189 17.72 4.59 8.60
C ALA A 189 16.66 4.73 9.70
N ALA A 190 17.09 5.01 10.95
CA ALA A 190 16.19 5.13 12.08
C ALA A 190 15.21 6.31 11.95
N ALA A 191 15.67 7.46 11.42
CA ALA A 191 14.83 8.62 11.19
C ALA A 191 13.76 8.34 10.10
N GLN A 192 14.10 7.52 9.10
CA GLN A 192 13.19 7.16 8.02
C GLN A 192 12.13 6.15 8.44
N VAL A 193 12.48 5.15 9.25
CA VAL A 193 11.50 4.23 9.84
C VAL A 193 10.54 5.01 10.72
N GLY A 194 11.04 5.94 11.54
CA GLY A 194 10.20 6.83 12.36
C GLY A 194 9.27 7.71 11.51
N ALA A 195 9.78 8.30 10.43
CA ALA A 195 8.97 9.09 9.50
C ALA A 195 7.87 8.26 8.85
N PHE A 196 8.19 7.07 8.33
CA PHE A 196 7.19 6.18 7.73
C PHE A 196 6.17 5.70 8.76
N ALA A 197 6.60 5.33 9.97
CA ALA A 197 5.71 4.93 11.05
C ALA A 197 4.78 6.08 11.49
N ALA A 198 5.25 7.33 11.52
CA ALA A 198 4.42 8.49 11.83
C ALA A 198 3.39 8.77 10.73
N ILE A 199 3.77 8.62 9.47
CA ILE A 199 2.88 8.72 8.30
C ILE A 199 1.80 7.63 8.37
N ALA A 200 2.23 6.39 8.59
CA ALA A 200 1.37 5.23 8.79
C ALA A 200 0.36 5.49 9.93
N ALA A 201 0.85 5.98 11.06
CA ALA A 201 0.04 6.28 12.24
C ALA A 201 -1.02 7.36 11.97
N ALA A 202 -0.62 8.49 11.38
CA ALA A 202 -1.51 9.63 11.13
C ALA A 202 -2.62 9.33 10.12
N VAL A 203 -2.40 8.35 9.24
CA VAL A 203 -3.34 7.99 8.19
C VAL A 203 -4.26 6.83 8.61
N VAL A 204 -3.75 5.90 9.41
CA VAL A 204 -4.47 4.70 9.80
C VAL A 204 -5.17 4.81 11.17
N TRP A 205 -4.70 5.67 12.06
CA TRP A 205 -5.31 5.95 13.37
C TRP A 205 -5.67 7.44 13.58
N PRO A 206 -6.58 8.03 12.76
CA PRO A 206 -7.16 9.33 13.06
C PRO A 206 -8.17 9.29 14.21
#